data_AF-A0A934AQW9-F1
#
_entry.id   AF-A0A934AQW9-F1
#
_cell.length_a   1.000
_cell.length_b   1.000
_cell.length_c   1.000
_cell.angle_alpha   90.00
_cell.angle_beta   90.00
_cell.angle_gamma   90.00
#
_symmetry.space_group_name_H-M   'P 1'
#
loop_
_entity.id
_entity.type
_entity.pdbx_description
1 polymer ?
#
loop_
_entity_poly.entity_id
_entity_poly.type
_entity_poly.pdbx_seq_one_letter_code
_entity_poly.pdbx_strand_id
1 'polypeptide(L)' 'MDKATLVRRLDALILTEEAAVPIYLDHIDAVLSWSGFSPASKARAAETMRSMAEECVRHRRMLQELKVRALGRKTDVF' A
#
# COMPACT_ATOMS: atom_id res chain seq x y z
N MET A 1 11.54 3.73 -21.85
CA MET A 1 10.15 3.57 -21.39
C MET A 1 9.46 4.90 -21.58
N ASP A 2 8.37 4.96 -22.34
CA ASP A 2 7.68 6.23 -22.58
C ASP A 2 6.87 6.71 -21.35
N LYS A 3 6.53 8.00 -21.35
CA LYS A 3 5.79 8.66 -20.29
C LYS A 3 4.41 8.02 -20.04
N ALA A 4 3.71 7.58 -21.09
CA ALA A 4 2.38 6.96 -20.97
C ALA A 4 2.45 5.61 -20.26
N THR A 5 3.46 4.80 -20.59
CA THR A 5 3.75 3.51 -19.97
C THR A 5 4.12 3.68 -18.51
N LEU A 6 4.94 4.68 -18.17
CA LEU A 6 5.25 5.00 -16.78
C LEU A 6 3.99 5.37 -15.99
N VAL A 7 3.16 6.28 -16.50
CA VAL A 7 1.93 6.70 -15.82
C VAL A 7 0.97 5.52 -15.61
N ARG A 8 0.78 4.67 -16.63
CA ARG A 8 -0.06 3.46 -16.51
C ARG A 8 0.46 2.50 -15.44
N ARG A 9 1.78 2.33 -15.33
CA ARG A 9 2.38 1.49 -14.29
C ARG A 9 2.18 2.08 -12.90
N LEU A 10 2.34 3.40 -12.75
CA LEU A 10 2.07 4.08 -11.48
C LEU A 10 0.62 3.94 -11.07
N ASP A 11 -0.32 4.02 -12.00
CA ASP A 11 -1.74 3.78 -11.72
C ASP A 11 -2.02 2.37 -11.23
N ALA A 12 -1.43 1.35 -11.85
CA ALA A 12 -1.56 -0.02 -11.40
C ALA A 12 -0.98 -0.23 -9.98
N LEU A 13 0.16 0.39 -9.67
CA LEU A 13 0.77 0.32 -8.33
C LEU A 13 -0.09 1.03 -7.28
N ILE A 14 -0.64 2.21 -7.59
CA ILE A 14 -1.54 2.94 -6.70
C ILE A 14 -2.77 2.09 -6.36
N LEU A 15 -3.39 1.47 -7.37
CA LEU A 15 -4.55 0.58 -7.16
C LEU A 15 -4.18 -0.65 -6.33
N THR A 16 -2.97 -1.18 -6.50
CA THR A 16 -2.49 -2.33 -5.73
C THR A 16 -2.35 -1.96 -4.24
N GLU A 17 -1.71 -0.84 -3.94
CA GLU A 17 -1.57 -0.35 -2.56
C GLU A 17 -2.92 -0.04 -1.93
N GLU A 18 -3.85 0.52 -2.70
CA GLU A 18 -5.20 0.84 -2.25
C GLU A 18 -6.05 -0.42 -1.95
N ALA A 19 -5.90 -1.47 -2.74
CA ALA A 19 -6.54 -2.76 -2.50
C ALA A 19 -5.92 -3.55 -1.34
N ALA A 20 -4.63 -3.34 -1.05
CA ALA A 20 -3.93 -4.04 0.03
C ALA A 20 -4.36 -3.58 1.43
N VAL A 21 -4.69 -2.30 1.60
CA VAL A 21 -5.11 -1.73 2.90
C VAL A 21 -6.29 -2.49 3.52
N PRO A 22 -7.46 -2.64 2.87
CA PRO A 22 -8.59 -3.36 3.46
C PRO A 22 -8.24 -4.82 3.76
N ILE A 23 -7.41 -5.47 2.93
CA ILE A 23 -6.96 -6.84 3.18
C ILE A 23 -6.24 -6.92 4.52
N TYR A 24 -5.25 -6.05 4.79
CA TYR A 24 -4.55 -6.06 6.07
C TYR A 24 -5.46 -5.76 7.26
N LEU A 25 -6.43 -4.87 7.09
CA LEU A 25 -7.41 -4.56 8.15
C LEU A 25 -8.32 -5.75 8.44
N ASP A 26 -8.84 -6.43 7.41
CA ASP A 26 -9.67 -7.64 7.58
C ASP A 26 -8.88 -8.77 8.25
N HIS A 27 -7.57 -8.87 7.98
CA HIS A 27 -6.69 -9.85 8.63
C HIS A 27 -6.50 -9.57 10.12
N ILE A 28 -6.62 -8.33 10.58
CA ILE A 28 -6.58 -8.02 12.02
C ILE A 28 -7.76 -8.69 12.72
N ASP A 29 -8.96 -8.56 12.18
CA ASP A 29 -10.16 -9.16 12.76
C ASP A 29 -10.08 -10.69 12.77
N ALA A 30 -9.54 -11.28 11.69
CA ALA A 30 -9.27 -12.71 11.62
C ALA A 30 -8.28 -13.17 12.70
N VAL A 31 -7.15 -12.48 12.87
CA VAL A 31 -6.14 -12.76 13.90
C VAL A 31 -6.71 -12.67 15.30
N LEU A 32 -7.54 -11.66 15.57
CA LEU A 32 -8.18 -11.49 16.87
C LEU A 32 -9.17 -12.62 17.17
N SER A 33 -9.85 -13.14 16.14
CA SER A 33 -10.80 -14.25 16.25
C SER A 33 -10.15 -15.63 16.47
N TRP A 34 -8.88 -15.82 16.10
CA TRP A 34 -8.22 -17.14 16.16
C TRP A 34 -8.11 -17.70 17.58
N SER A 35 -8.76 -18.85 17.81
CA SER A 35 -8.57 -19.64 19.03
C SER A 35 -7.22 -20.37 18.95
N GLY A 36 -6.37 -20.24 19.99
CA GLY A 36 -5.09 -20.97 20.09
C GLY A 36 -3.85 -20.08 20.15
N PHE A 37 -3.97 -18.79 19.83
CA PHE A 37 -2.91 -17.81 20.07
C PHE A 37 -3.06 -17.16 21.44
N SER A 38 -1.95 -16.94 22.13
CA SER A 38 -1.92 -16.13 23.34
C SER A 38 -2.30 -14.68 23.02
N PRO A 39 -2.89 -13.93 23.98
CA PRO A 39 -3.24 -12.52 23.77
C PRO A 39 -2.05 -11.66 23.29
N ALA A 40 -0.85 -11.91 23.81
CA ALA A 40 0.37 -11.21 23.40
C ALA A 40 0.76 -11.49 21.93
N SER A 41 0.53 -12.70 21.44
CA SER A 41 0.79 -13.01 20.03
C SER A 41 -0.27 -12.41 19.11
N LYS A 42 -1.53 -12.39 19.52
CA LYS A 42 -2.60 -11.68 18.79
C LYS A 42 -2.31 -10.19 18.69
N ALA A 43 -1.91 -9.55 19.79
CA ALA A 43 -1.58 -8.14 19.83
C ALA A 43 -0.42 -7.79 18.86
N ARG A 44 0.67 -8.56 18.88
CA ARG A 44 1.82 -8.35 17.97
C ARG A 44 1.45 -8.55 16.51
N ALA A 45 0.65 -9.57 16.20
CA ALA A 45 0.20 -9.81 14.83
C ALA A 45 -0.74 -8.69 14.34
N ALA A 46 -1.68 -8.24 15.17
CA ALA A 46 -2.55 -7.11 14.86
C ALA A 46 -1.77 -5.80 14.65
N GLU A 47 -0.76 -5.53 15.47
CA GLU A 47 0.15 -4.40 15.31
C GLU A 47 0.92 -4.47 13.99
N THR A 48 1.48 -5.65 13.67
CA THR A 48 2.18 -5.87 12.40
C THR A 48 1.28 -5.58 11.20
N MET A 49 0.06 -6.12 11.18
CA MET A 49 -0.89 -5.88 10.09
C MET A 49 -1.29 -4.41 9.98
N ARG A 50 -1.45 -3.72 11.12
CA ARG A 50 -1.71 -2.27 11.14
C ARG A 50 -0.55 -1.49 10.53
N SER A 51 0.69 -1.79 10.88
CA SER A 51 1.87 -1.17 10.28
C SER A 51 1.94 -1.42 8.78
N MET A 52 1.61 -2.63 8.31
CA MET A 52 1.55 -2.93 6.87
C MET A 52 0.50 -2.08 6.15
N ALA A 53 -0.69 -1.92 6.74
CA ALA A 53 -1.73 -1.04 6.18
C ALA A 53 -1.27 0.43 6.11
N GLU A 54 -0.58 0.92 7.14
CA GLU A 54 -0.02 2.28 7.17
C GLU A 54 1.08 2.48 6.11
N GLU A 55 1.93 1.48 5.87
CA GLU A 55 2.92 1.51 4.80
C GLU A 55 2.26 1.60 3.42
N CYS A 56 1.22 0.81 3.16
CA CYS A 56 0.47 0.89 1.90
C CYS A 56 -0.08 2.31 1.67
N VAL A 57 -0.60 2.96 2.72
CA VAL A 57 -1.06 4.36 2.64
C VAL A 57 0.09 5.32 2.32
N ARG A 58 1.27 5.14 2.95
CA ARG A 58 2.48 5.93 2.64
C ARG A 58 2.93 5.73 1.19
N HIS A 59 3.04 4.48 0.74
CA HIS A 59 3.44 4.15 -0.62
C HIS A 59 2.49 4.73 -1.65
N ARG A 60 1.18 4.62 -1.43
CA ARG A 60 0.16 5.24 -2.30
C ARG A 60 0.41 6.74 -2.46
N ARG A 61 0.68 7.45 -1.36
CA ARG A 61 0.99 8.89 -1.40
C ARG A 61 2.26 9.17 -2.20
N MET A 62 3.34 8.41 -1.97
CA MET A 62 4.60 8.57 -2.72
C MET A 62 4.41 8.32 -4.23
N LEU A 63 3.63 7.30 -4.60
CA LEU A 63 3.32 6.98 -5.99
C LEU A 63 2.46 8.06 -6.64
N GLN A 64 1.48 8.63 -5.93
CA GLN A 64 0.69 9.77 -6.39
C GLN A 64 1.57 11.00 -6.63
N GLU A 65 2.47 11.33 -5.70
CA GLU A 65 3.42 12.43 -5.86
C GLU A 65 4.34 12.19 -7.07
N LEU A 66 4.81 10.96 -7.27
CA LEU A 66 5.61 10.58 -8.43
C LEU A 66 4.83 10.71 -9.74
N LYS A 67 3.56 10.31 -9.77
CA LYS A 67 2.67 10.47 -10.93
C LYS A 67 2.47 11.95 -11.27
N VAL A 68 2.20 12.80 -10.27
CA VAL A 68 2.07 14.25 -10.47
C VAL A 68 3.35 14.83 -11.06
N ARG A 69 4.53 14.44 -10.55
CA ARG A 69 5.82 14.87 -11.11
C ARG A 69 6.02 14.39 -12.54
N ALA A 70 5.70 13.13 -12.85
CA ALA A 70 5.81 12.57 -14.19
C ALA A 70 4.90 13.31 -15.19
N LEU A 71 3.69 13.71 -14.76
CA LEU A 71 2.75 14.47 -15.57
C LEU A 71 3.17 15.93 -15.76
N GLY A 72 3.56 16.61 -14.67
CA GLY A 72 3.90 18.04 -14.65
C GLY A 72 5.30 18.39 -15.17
N ARG A 73 6.23 17.44 -15.24
CA ARG A 73 7.55 17.66 -15.82
C ARG A 73 7.48 17.70 -17.36
N LYS A 74 7.88 18.85 -17.93
CA LYS A 74 8.58 18.97 -19.24
C LYS A 74 10.04 18.49 -19.11
N THR A 75 10.31 17.46 -18.32
CA THR A 75 11.66 16.92 -18.20
C THR A 75 11.76 15.85 -19.25
N ASP A 76 12.59 16.10 -20.27
CA ASP A 76 13.01 15.10 -21.24
C ASP A 76 13.40 13.83 -20.49
N VAL A 77 12.62 12.77 -20.71
CA VAL A 77 12.96 11.42 -20.31
C VAL A 77 13.44 10.74 -21.59
N PHE A 78 14.58 11.21 -22.11
CA PHE A 78 15.38 10.53 -23.13
C PHE A 78 16.60 9.92 -22.45
#